data_AF-A0AAN5XKX2-F1
#
_entry.id   AF-A0AAN5XKX2-F1
#
_cell.length_a   1.000
_cell.length_b   1.000
_cell.length_c   1.000
_cell.angle_alpha   90.00
_cell.angle_beta   90.00
_cell.angle_gamma   90.00
#
_symmetry.space_group_name_H-M   'P 1'
#
loop_
_entity.id
_entity.type
_entity.pdbx_description
1 polymer ?
#
loop_
_entity_poly.entity_id
_entity_poly.type
_entity_poly.pdbx_seq_one_letter_code
_entity_poly.pdbx_strand_id
1 'polypeptide(L)'
;MYLVNIFFDNHNNFQWASIAALIALIGSCASVWIAWLNNKNTIGKQEQMSQANLDLQEKMNKSNFKGNVVSKARIEWIQEVRKQSVDFMSACYNLFDFITLTIDNIIGDINTEKEFVRLKNEIEKNGTLLILYFGPDSNKNNELIVSVVANILERTKNKNGWYDVRELPALAYQVDVLRDFLRIYFKVEWKRANGEIKDFQVQEYLEKDDIYIRIMKIFSGSLENHGEWLESFYNDLEERYTAKVP
;
A
#
# COMPACT_ATOMS: atom_id res chain seq x y z
N MET A 1 -77.00 -42.25 -29.85
CA MET A 1 -75.88 -41.33 -29.55
C MET A 1 -75.24 -41.84 -28.26
N TYR A 2 -74.15 -42.59 -28.38
CA TYR A 2 -73.58 -43.50 -27.37
C TYR A 2 -72.70 -42.75 -26.36
N LEU A 3 -73.28 -42.25 -25.27
CA LEU A 3 -72.53 -41.78 -24.09
C LEU A 3 -72.88 -42.54 -22.80
N VAL A 4 -73.74 -43.57 -22.87
CA VAL A 4 -74.35 -44.19 -21.68
C VAL A 4 -73.53 -45.36 -21.08
N ASN A 5 -72.48 -45.85 -21.75
CA ASN A 5 -71.75 -47.05 -21.29
C ASN A 5 -70.44 -46.78 -20.52
N ILE A 6 -70.15 -45.55 -20.12
CA ILE A 6 -68.94 -45.28 -19.33
C ILE A 6 -69.21 -45.46 -17.83
N PHE A 7 -70.38 -45.09 -17.32
CA PHE A 7 -70.68 -45.10 -15.87
C PHE A 7 -71.64 -46.21 -15.41
N PHE A 8 -72.26 -46.94 -16.34
CA PHE A 8 -73.27 -47.98 -16.06
C PHE A 8 -73.02 -49.21 -16.94
N ASP A 9 -73.22 -50.41 -16.38
CA ASP A 9 -73.10 -51.69 -17.09
C ASP A 9 -74.39 -52.07 -17.85
N ASN A 10 -74.37 -53.17 -18.61
CA ASN A 10 -75.54 -53.65 -19.37
C ASN A 10 -76.74 -54.09 -18.49
N HIS A 11 -76.61 -54.09 -17.16
CA HIS A 11 -77.67 -54.35 -16.17
C HIS A 11 -78.11 -53.09 -15.42
N ASN A 12 -77.73 -51.89 -15.88
CA ASN A 12 -77.96 -50.60 -15.21
C ASN A 12 -77.28 -50.46 -13.83
N ASN A 13 -76.28 -51.29 -13.52
CA ASN A 13 -75.50 -51.15 -12.29
C ASN A 13 -74.34 -50.15 -12.49
N PHE A 14 -74.13 -49.30 -11.49
CA PHE A 14 -73.11 -48.25 -11.53
C PHE A 14 -71.68 -48.83 -11.45
N GLN A 15 -70.83 -48.49 -12.42
CA GLN A 15 -69.45 -48.98 -12.49
C GLN A 15 -68.48 -48.04 -11.76
N TRP A 16 -68.20 -48.35 -10.49
CA TRP A 16 -67.22 -47.62 -9.67
C TRP A 16 -65.81 -47.57 -10.30
N ALA A 17 -65.44 -48.58 -11.10
CA ALA A 17 -64.16 -48.64 -11.82
C ALA A 17 -63.96 -47.47 -12.79
N SER A 18 -65.01 -47.01 -13.46
CA SER A 18 -64.93 -45.91 -14.44
C SER A 18 -64.75 -44.56 -13.78
N ILE A 19 -65.31 -44.37 -12.59
CA ILE A 19 -65.07 -43.17 -11.77
C ILE A 19 -63.66 -43.18 -11.20
N ALA A 20 -63.19 -44.34 -10.72
CA ALA A 20 -61.81 -44.51 -10.28
C ALA A 20 -60.82 -44.19 -11.42
N ALA A 21 -61.10 -44.64 -12.65
CA ALA A 21 -60.29 -44.35 -13.83
C ALA A 21 -60.30 -42.85 -14.20
N LEU A 22 -61.45 -42.18 -14.11
CA LEU A 22 -61.55 -40.74 -14.36
C LEU A 22 -60.77 -39.92 -13.31
N ILE A 23 -60.90 -40.28 -12.02
CA ILE A 23 -60.17 -39.63 -10.92
C ILE A 23 -58.66 -39.88 -11.08
N ALA A 24 -58.24 -41.09 -11.44
CA ALA A 24 -56.85 -41.41 -11.71
C ALA A 24 -56.29 -40.61 -12.91
N LEU A 25 -57.07 -40.45 -13.98
CA LEU A 25 -56.69 -39.65 -15.13
C LEU A 25 -56.52 -38.17 -14.77
N ILE A 26 -57.48 -37.58 -14.05
CA ILE A 26 -57.39 -36.18 -13.59
C ILE A 26 -56.20 -35.99 -12.65
N GLY A 27 -55.99 -36.93 -11.72
CA GLY A 27 -54.82 -36.94 -10.83
C GLY A 27 -53.50 -37.00 -11.59
N SER A 28 -53.42 -37.82 -12.64
CA SER A 28 -52.22 -37.95 -13.49
C SER A 28 -51.93 -36.64 -14.24
N CYS A 29 -52.94 -36.01 -14.84
CA CYS A 29 -52.79 -34.73 -15.54
C CYS A 29 -52.39 -33.59 -14.60
N ALA A 30 -53.01 -33.53 -13.42
CA ALA A 30 -52.67 -32.54 -12.39
C ALA A 30 -51.22 -32.72 -11.90
N SER A 31 -50.76 -33.97 -11.72
CA SER A 31 -49.40 -34.24 -11.29
C SER A 31 -48.34 -33.80 -12.33
N VAL A 32 -48.61 -34.01 -13.63
CA VAL A 32 -47.77 -33.56 -14.74
C VAL A 32 -47.72 -32.03 -14.80
N TRP A 33 -48.86 -31.36 -14.63
CA TRP A 33 -48.93 -29.89 -14.60
C TRP A 33 -48.13 -29.30 -13.43
N ILE A 34 -48.32 -29.83 -12.22
CA ILE A 34 -47.59 -29.40 -11.03
C ILE A 34 -46.08 -29.62 -11.21
N ALA A 35 -45.68 -30.77 -11.76
CA ALA A 35 -44.28 -31.06 -12.07
C ALA A 35 -43.69 -30.06 -13.08
N TRP A 36 -44.45 -29.69 -14.12
CA TRP A 36 -44.02 -28.72 -15.12
C TRP A 36 -43.85 -27.30 -14.54
N LEU A 37 -44.81 -26.82 -13.74
CA LEU A 37 -44.69 -25.53 -13.05
C LEU A 37 -43.49 -25.49 -12.10
N ASN A 38 -43.29 -26.55 -11.32
CA ASN A 38 -42.16 -26.65 -10.41
C ASN A 38 -40.82 -26.69 -11.17
N ASN A 39 -40.73 -27.44 -12.27
CA ASN A 39 -39.52 -27.52 -13.08
C ASN A 39 -39.15 -26.16 -13.69
N LYS A 40 -40.13 -25.43 -14.25
CA LYS A 40 -39.90 -24.08 -14.81
C LYS A 40 -39.39 -23.09 -13.77
N ASN A 41 -39.98 -23.10 -12.57
CA ASN A 41 -39.53 -22.25 -11.46
C ASN A 41 -38.14 -22.64 -10.94
N THR A 42 -37.81 -23.93 -10.93
CA THR A 42 -36.48 -24.43 -10.54
C THR A 42 -35.41 -24.03 -11.56
N ILE A 43 -35.69 -24.14 -12.86
CA ILE A 43 -34.76 -23.72 -13.94
C ILE A 43 -34.44 -22.23 -13.81
N GLY A 44 -35.47 -21.37 -13.65
CA GLY A 44 -35.24 -19.93 -13.48
C GLY A 44 -34.42 -19.58 -12.23
N LYS A 45 -34.66 -20.28 -11.12
CA LYS A 45 -33.84 -20.13 -9.89
C LYS A 45 -32.40 -20.64 -10.10
N GLN A 46 -32.22 -21.70 -10.86
CA GLN A 46 -30.91 -22.28 -11.17
C GLN A 46 -30.10 -21.35 -12.09
N GLU A 47 -30.74 -20.70 -13.07
CA GLU A 47 -30.12 -19.68 -13.91
C GLU A 47 -29.70 -18.44 -13.09
N GLN A 48 -30.58 -17.93 -12.23
CA GLN A 48 -30.27 -16.81 -11.34
C GLN A 48 -29.11 -17.14 -10.39
N MET A 49 -29.10 -18.36 -9.82
CA MET A 49 -28.01 -18.82 -8.97
C MET A 49 -26.70 -18.97 -9.77
N SER A 50 -26.77 -19.45 -11.00
CA SER A 50 -25.62 -19.54 -11.91
C SER A 50 -25.05 -18.16 -12.24
N GLN A 51 -25.91 -17.20 -12.60
CA GLN A 51 -25.51 -15.81 -12.85
C GLN A 51 -24.92 -15.16 -11.60
N ALA A 52 -25.56 -15.30 -10.45
CA ALA A 52 -25.03 -14.80 -9.19
C ALA A 52 -23.66 -15.40 -8.84
N ASN A 53 -23.46 -16.69 -9.12
CA ASN A 53 -22.16 -17.36 -8.95
C ASN A 53 -21.09 -16.82 -9.90
N LEU A 54 -21.44 -16.57 -11.18
CA LEU A 54 -20.53 -15.96 -12.16
C LEU A 54 -20.14 -14.54 -11.74
N ASP A 55 -21.12 -13.72 -11.34
CA ASP A 55 -20.89 -12.36 -10.85
C ASP A 55 -20.01 -12.35 -9.60
N LEU A 56 -20.25 -13.27 -8.66
CA LEU A 56 -19.41 -13.44 -7.48
C LEU A 56 -17.99 -13.86 -7.85
N GLN A 57 -17.82 -14.80 -8.78
CA GLN A 57 -16.50 -15.21 -9.29
C GLN A 57 -15.77 -14.05 -9.96
N GLU A 58 -16.46 -13.25 -10.79
CA GLU A 58 -15.87 -12.08 -11.43
C GLU A 58 -15.42 -11.03 -10.39
N LYS A 59 -16.27 -10.74 -9.41
CA LYS A 59 -15.93 -9.80 -8.31
C LYS A 59 -14.74 -10.28 -7.50
N MET A 60 -14.68 -11.57 -7.17
CA MET A 60 -13.53 -12.18 -6.49
C MET A 60 -12.27 -12.09 -7.35
N ASN A 61 -12.35 -12.42 -8.64
CA ASN A 61 -11.21 -12.35 -9.55
C ASN A 61 -10.67 -10.92 -9.68
N LYS A 62 -11.54 -9.91 -9.82
CA LYS A 62 -11.14 -8.50 -9.86
C LYS A 62 -10.50 -8.05 -8.54
N SER A 63 -11.08 -8.44 -7.41
CA SER A 63 -10.54 -8.11 -6.09
C SER A 63 -9.15 -8.75 -5.88
N ASN A 64 -9.02 -10.03 -6.19
CA ASN A 64 -7.75 -10.77 -6.12
C ASN A 64 -6.70 -10.18 -7.06
N PHE A 65 -7.07 -9.84 -8.30
CA PHE A 65 -6.16 -9.19 -9.24
C PHE A 65 -5.69 -7.83 -8.73
N LYS A 66 -6.61 -6.97 -8.26
CA LYS A 66 -6.25 -5.66 -7.71
C LYS A 66 -5.35 -5.81 -6.48
N GLY A 67 -5.68 -6.73 -5.58
CA GLY A 67 -4.85 -7.05 -4.41
C GLY A 67 -3.44 -7.48 -4.81
N ASN A 68 -3.33 -8.42 -5.74
CA ASN A 68 -2.03 -8.90 -6.24
C ASN A 68 -1.20 -7.80 -6.90
N VAL A 69 -1.82 -6.94 -7.72
CA VAL A 69 -1.14 -5.81 -8.36
C VAL A 69 -0.64 -4.82 -7.31
N VAL A 70 -1.45 -4.48 -6.31
CA VAL A 70 -1.07 -3.56 -5.22
C VAL A 70 0.08 -4.14 -4.39
N SER A 71 -0.01 -5.42 -3.98
CA SER A 71 1.05 -6.10 -3.25
C SER A 71 2.36 -6.15 -4.04
N LYS A 72 2.30 -6.44 -5.34
CA LYS A 72 3.49 -6.47 -6.20
C LYS A 72 4.13 -5.09 -6.32
N ALA A 73 3.34 -4.05 -6.59
CA ALA A 73 3.83 -2.68 -6.66
C ALA A 73 4.48 -2.23 -5.34
N ARG A 74 3.90 -2.63 -4.20
CA ARG A 74 4.47 -2.33 -2.88
C ARG A 74 5.78 -3.07 -2.62
N ILE A 75 5.88 -4.35 -3.00
CA ILE A 75 7.13 -5.12 -2.90
C ILE A 75 8.24 -4.49 -3.76
N GLU A 76 7.90 -4.11 -5.00
CA GLU A 76 8.83 -3.43 -5.91
C GLU A 76 9.29 -2.10 -5.34
N TRP A 77 8.36 -1.27 -4.86
CA TRP A 77 8.68 -0.03 -4.14
C TRP A 77 9.63 -0.29 -2.96
N ILE A 78 9.34 -1.26 -2.08
CA ILE A 78 10.24 -1.60 -0.96
C ILE A 78 11.65 -1.98 -1.46
N GLN A 79 11.74 -2.75 -2.55
CA GLN A 79 13.04 -3.18 -3.09
C GLN A 79 13.84 -2.00 -3.63
N GLU A 80 13.22 -1.11 -4.40
CA GLU A 80 13.87 0.06 -4.98
C GLU A 80 14.28 1.06 -3.89
N VAL A 81 13.41 1.33 -2.92
CA VAL A 81 13.74 2.26 -1.82
C VAL A 81 14.85 1.69 -0.94
N ARG A 82 14.92 0.37 -0.70
CA ARG A 82 16.03 -0.24 0.04
C ARG A 82 17.37 -0.03 -0.65
N LYS A 83 17.43 -0.21 -1.97
CA LYS A 83 18.66 0.07 -2.75
C LYS A 83 19.02 1.56 -2.62
N GLN A 84 18.06 2.44 -2.85
CA GLN A 84 18.27 3.88 -2.78
C GLN A 84 18.72 4.34 -1.39
N SER A 85 18.19 3.73 -0.33
CA SER A 85 18.58 4.02 1.05
C SER A 85 20.03 3.65 1.31
N VAL A 86 20.46 2.48 0.82
CA VAL A 86 21.87 2.04 0.92
C VAL A 86 22.79 2.95 0.11
N ASP A 87 22.38 3.35 -1.08
CA ASP A 87 23.17 4.28 -1.92
C ASP A 87 23.33 5.65 -1.26
N PHE A 88 22.28 6.16 -0.60
CA PHE A 88 22.33 7.40 0.18
C PHE A 88 23.25 7.27 1.40
N MET A 89 23.10 6.21 2.19
CA MET A 89 23.94 5.97 3.38
C MET A 89 25.41 5.83 2.98
N SER A 90 25.69 5.10 1.91
CA SER A 90 27.05 4.91 1.39
C SER A 90 27.66 6.22 0.93
N ALA A 91 26.90 7.06 0.22
CA ALA A 91 27.35 8.40 -0.16
C ALA A 91 27.68 9.27 1.06
N CYS A 92 26.88 9.18 2.13
CA CYS A 92 27.15 9.90 3.38
C CYS A 92 28.47 9.44 4.02
N TYR A 93 28.64 8.13 4.22
CA TYR A 93 29.87 7.60 4.84
C TYR A 93 31.11 7.87 3.98
N ASN A 94 31.02 7.75 2.65
CA ASN A 94 32.14 8.10 1.76
C ASN A 94 32.60 9.55 1.96
N LEU A 95 31.66 10.49 2.12
CA LEU A 95 32.00 11.88 2.40
C LEU A 95 32.58 12.06 3.80
N PHE A 96 32.02 11.41 4.81
CA PHE A 96 32.51 11.52 6.19
C PHE A 96 33.94 10.96 6.32
N ASP A 97 34.20 9.81 5.70
CA ASP A 97 35.51 9.18 5.63
C ASP A 97 36.50 10.09 4.88
N PHE A 98 36.08 10.63 3.73
CA PHE A 98 36.90 11.56 2.96
C PHE A 98 37.28 12.80 3.79
N ILE A 99 36.33 13.42 4.48
CA ILE A 99 36.59 14.59 5.31
C ILE A 99 37.57 14.23 6.44
N THR A 100 37.31 13.13 7.15
CA THR A 100 38.17 12.64 8.24
C THR A 100 39.61 12.43 7.77
N LEU A 101 39.80 11.70 6.67
CA LEU A 101 41.12 11.40 6.10
C LEU A 101 41.85 12.64 5.57
N THR A 102 41.10 13.63 5.05
CA THR A 102 41.66 14.88 4.51
C THR A 102 42.07 15.85 5.62
N ILE A 103 41.41 15.81 6.78
CA ILE A 103 41.82 16.60 7.95
C ILE A 103 43.10 16.03 8.56
N ASP A 104 43.20 14.70 8.63
CA ASP A 104 44.37 14.00 9.17
C ASP A 104 45.61 14.15 8.25
N ASN A 105 45.39 14.33 6.94
CA ASN A 105 46.43 14.60 5.95
C ASN A 105 46.21 15.97 5.30
N ILE A 106 46.84 17.03 5.83
CA ILE A 106 46.81 18.39 5.24
C ILE A 106 47.34 18.34 3.78
N ILE A 107 46.48 18.07 2.80
CA ILE A 107 46.83 18.05 1.37
C ILE A 107 45.73 18.80 0.60
N GLY A 108 45.96 20.10 0.43
CA GLY A 108 45.20 20.98 -0.46
C GLY A 108 45.63 20.79 -1.91
N ASP A 109 45.31 19.63 -2.51
CA ASP A 109 45.41 19.41 -3.95
C ASP A 109 44.04 19.69 -4.62
N ILE A 110 44.06 20.17 -5.86
CA ILE A 110 42.88 20.40 -6.72
C ILE A 110 42.07 19.09 -6.90
N ASN A 111 42.72 17.93 -6.83
CA ASN A 111 42.05 16.63 -6.85
C ASN A 111 41.15 16.41 -5.62
N THR A 112 41.53 16.94 -4.45
CA THR A 112 40.75 16.88 -3.20
C THR A 112 39.45 17.70 -3.33
N GLU A 113 39.52 18.89 -3.92
CA GLU A 113 38.33 19.75 -4.10
C GLU A 113 37.32 19.12 -5.08
N LYS A 114 37.80 18.60 -6.22
CA LYS A 114 36.94 17.91 -7.19
C LYS A 114 36.25 16.69 -6.59
N GLU A 115 36.99 15.89 -5.83
CA GLU A 115 36.46 14.70 -5.18
C GLU A 115 35.43 15.06 -4.10
N PHE A 116 35.69 16.09 -3.31
CA PHE A 116 34.74 16.61 -2.33
C PHE A 116 33.42 17.05 -2.97
N VAL A 117 33.48 17.81 -4.07
CA VAL A 117 32.29 18.22 -4.83
C VAL A 117 31.55 17.01 -5.40
N ARG A 118 32.27 16.01 -5.93
CA ARG A 118 31.68 14.77 -6.43
C ARG A 118 30.89 14.03 -5.35
N LEU A 119 31.49 13.84 -4.17
CA LEU A 119 30.87 13.16 -3.03
C LEU A 119 29.64 13.91 -2.51
N LYS A 120 29.70 15.25 -2.44
CA LYS A 120 28.53 16.07 -2.10
C LYS A 120 27.39 15.89 -3.09
N ASN A 121 27.68 15.92 -4.39
CA ASN A 121 26.68 15.72 -5.43
C ASN A 121 26.04 14.32 -5.35
N GLU A 122 26.77 13.29 -4.93
CA GLU A 122 26.22 11.95 -4.71
C GLU A 122 25.22 11.93 -3.55
N ILE A 123 25.55 12.59 -2.44
CA ILE A 123 24.63 12.76 -1.31
C ILE A 123 23.37 13.51 -1.75
N GLU A 124 23.53 14.64 -2.45
CA GLU A 124 22.40 15.45 -2.93
C GLU A 124 21.49 14.65 -3.87
N LYS A 125 22.07 13.95 -4.85
CA LYS A 125 21.34 13.12 -5.79
C LYS A 125 20.58 12.02 -5.05
N ASN A 126 21.26 11.25 -4.20
CA ASN A 126 20.68 10.09 -3.55
C ASN A 126 19.65 10.46 -2.48
N GLY A 127 19.89 11.54 -1.74
CA GLY A 127 18.97 12.06 -0.73
C GLY A 127 17.72 12.66 -1.34
N THR A 128 17.86 13.43 -2.43
CA THR A 128 16.71 13.97 -3.17
C THR A 128 15.83 12.84 -3.70
N LEU A 129 16.42 11.82 -4.30
CA LEU A 129 15.66 10.67 -4.81
C LEU A 129 14.98 9.89 -3.67
N LEU A 130 15.63 9.76 -2.51
CA LEU A 130 15.03 9.13 -1.34
C LEU A 130 13.81 9.92 -0.83
N ILE A 131 13.89 11.26 -0.77
CA ILE A 131 12.74 12.11 -0.42
C ILE A 131 11.59 11.91 -1.41
N LEU A 132 11.88 11.84 -2.72
CA LEU A 132 10.85 11.62 -3.75
C LEU A 132 10.12 10.28 -3.59
N TYR A 133 10.79 9.23 -3.11
CA TYR A 133 10.16 7.93 -2.87
C TYR A 133 9.13 7.93 -1.74
N PHE A 134 9.32 8.80 -0.74
CA PHE A 134 8.42 8.90 0.42
C PHE A 134 7.36 10.00 0.25
N GLY A 135 7.59 10.93 -0.69
CA GLY A 135 6.66 11.99 -1.08
C GLY A 135 6.27 12.92 0.08
N PRO A 136 5.42 13.93 -0.18
CA PRO A 136 4.63 14.53 0.87
C PRO A 136 3.46 13.59 1.18
N ASP A 137 3.55 12.85 2.28
CA ASP A 137 2.44 12.04 2.81
C ASP A 137 2.18 12.47 4.25
N SER A 138 0.91 12.55 4.64
CA SER A 138 0.46 12.80 6.02
C SER A 138 0.91 11.74 7.05
N ASN A 139 1.67 10.75 6.61
CA ASN A 139 2.23 9.70 7.43
C ASN A 139 3.49 10.19 8.18
N LYS A 140 3.38 10.31 9.51
CA LYS A 140 4.48 10.69 10.41
C LYS A 140 5.78 9.89 10.21
N ASN A 141 5.70 8.66 9.71
CA ASN A 141 6.87 7.81 9.45
C ASN A 141 7.63 8.25 8.19
N ASN A 142 6.89 8.62 7.13
CA ASN A 142 7.49 9.15 5.91
C ASN A 142 8.08 10.54 6.19
N GLU A 143 7.38 11.35 6.97
CA GLU A 143 7.85 12.68 7.39
C GLU A 143 9.15 12.61 8.21
N LEU A 144 9.30 11.60 9.06
CA LEU A 144 10.56 11.38 9.77
C LEU A 144 11.71 11.10 8.80
N ILE A 145 11.50 10.23 7.81
CA ILE A 145 12.52 9.92 6.83
C ILE A 145 12.89 11.19 6.05
N VAL A 146 11.90 11.93 5.57
CA VAL A 146 12.10 13.17 4.81
C VAL A 146 12.85 14.21 5.65
N SER A 147 12.44 14.45 6.89
CA SER A 147 13.08 15.43 7.78
C SER A 147 14.53 15.06 8.12
N VAL A 148 14.83 13.78 8.40
CA VAL A 148 16.20 13.31 8.66
C VAL A 148 17.07 13.47 7.41
N VAL A 149 16.58 13.04 6.25
CA VAL A 149 17.32 13.17 4.98
C VAL A 149 17.55 14.65 4.65
N ALA A 150 16.53 15.50 4.78
CA ALA A 150 16.64 16.93 4.54
C ALA A 150 17.66 17.60 5.48
N ASN A 151 17.69 17.21 6.76
CA ASN A 151 18.68 17.72 7.71
C ASN A 151 20.11 17.37 7.30
N ILE A 152 20.33 16.12 6.88
CA ILE A 152 21.63 15.68 6.36
C ILE A 152 21.99 16.49 5.10
N LEU A 153 21.07 16.64 4.15
CA LEU A 153 21.29 17.42 2.93
C LEU A 153 21.65 18.89 3.22
N GLU A 154 20.95 19.52 4.16
CA GLU A 154 21.19 20.92 4.51
C GLU A 154 22.57 21.10 5.16
N ARG A 155 22.89 20.26 6.14
CA ARG A 155 24.19 20.30 6.83
C ARG A 155 25.33 19.91 5.91
N THR A 156 25.08 19.03 4.94
CA THR A 156 26.09 18.65 3.95
C THR A 156 26.30 19.68 2.84
N LYS A 157 25.30 20.50 2.54
CA LYS A 157 25.45 21.60 1.57
C LYS A 157 26.50 22.61 1.96
N ASN A 158 26.62 22.93 3.25
CA ASN A 158 27.63 23.82 3.83
C ASN A 158 27.99 25.02 2.93
N LYS A 159 27.18 26.09 2.99
CA LYS A 159 27.34 27.31 2.18
C LYS A 159 28.67 28.05 2.41
N ASN A 160 29.43 27.70 3.45
CA ASN A 160 30.58 28.46 3.94
C ASN A 160 31.94 27.78 3.64
N GLY A 161 31.96 26.60 3.01
CA GLY A 161 33.16 26.04 2.36
C GLY A 161 33.91 24.92 3.10
N TRP A 162 33.91 24.86 4.44
CA TRP A 162 34.60 23.79 5.21
C TRP A 162 33.70 23.20 6.29
N TYR A 163 33.62 21.87 6.37
CA TYR A 163 32.83 21.17 7.40
C TYR A 163 33.46 21.36 8.77
N ASP A 164 32.64 21.69 9.78
CA ASP A 164 33.08 21.51 11.16
C ASP A 164 33.12 20.00 11.44
N VAL A 165 34.33 19.47 11.57
CA VAL A 165 34.63 18.07 11.89
C VAL A 165 33.85 17.61 13.13
N ARG A 166 33.57 18.53 14.05
CA ARG A 166 32.83 18.25 15.28
C ARG A 166 31.36 17.92 15.02
N GLU A 167 30.83 18.26 13.85
CA GLU A 167 29.46 17.93 13.43
C GLU A 167 29.37 16.57 12.73
N LEU A 168 30.48 16.01 12.23
CA LEU A 168 30.46 14.71 11.52
C LEU A 168 29.92 13.56 12.37
N PRO A 169 30.29 13.41 13.67
CA PRO A 169 29.70 12.35 14.49
C PRO A 169 28.18 12.48 14.60
N ALA A 170 27.67 13.71 14.72
CA ALA A 170 26.23 13.95 14.81
C ALA A 170 25.51 13.56 13.50
N LEU A 171 26.11 13.87 12.34
CA LEU A 171 25.58 13.44 11.05
C LEU A 171 25.64 11.92 10.87
N ALA A 172 26.74 11.28 11.26
CA ALA A 172 26.87 9.82 11.23
C ALA A 172 25.79 9.15 12.08
N TYR A 173 25.50 9.67 13.28
CA TYR A 173 24.40 9.17 14.11
C TYR A 173 23.03 9.33 13.46
N GLN A 174 22.79 10.41 12.70
CA GLN A 174 21.54 10.55 11.94
C GLN A 174 21.42 9.49 10.83
N VAL A 175 22.52 9.17 10.15
CA VAL A 175 22.55 8.08 9.15
C VAL A 175 22.28 6.72 9.80
N ASP A 176 22.83 6.46 10.99
CA ASP A 176 22.57 5.25 11.77
C ASP A 176 21.09 5.15 12.20
N VAL A 177 20.52 6.25 12.69
CA VAL A 177 19.10 6.32 13.05
C VAL A 177 18.22 6.04 11.83
N LEU A 178 18.53 6.66 10.68
CA LEU A 178 17.81 6.43 9.43
C LEU A 178 17.85 4.95 9.03
N ARG A 179 19.02 4.31 9.11
CA ARG A 179 19.18 2.87 8.86
C ARG A 179 18.28 2.03 9.74
N ASP A 180 18.33 2.27 11.05
CA ASP A 180 17.59 1.47 12.02
C ASP A 180 16.08 1.67 11.88
N PHE A 181 15.65 2.92 11.64
CA PHE A 181 14.26 3.24 11.34
C PHE A 181 13.76 2.54 10.07
N LEU A 182 14.47 2.67 8.95
CA LEU A 182 14.09 2.07 7.67
C LEU A 182 14.06 0.54 7.75
N ARG A 183 14.98 -0.07 8.50
CA ARG A 183 14.97 -1.52 8.74
C ARG A 183 13.67 -1.97 9.40
N ILE A 184 13.22 -1.25 10.43
CA ILE A 184 11.96 -1.56 11.13
C ILE A 184 10.77 -1.27 10.21
N TYR A 185 10.73 -0.08 9.60
CA TYR A 185 9.64 0.37 8.76
C TYR A 185 9.42 -0.56 7.55
N PHE A 186 10.47 -0.90 6.82
CA PHE A 186 10.37 -1.82 5.68
C PHE A 186 10.03 -3.25 6.09
N LYS A 187 10.30 -3.67 7.33
CA LYS A 187 9.85 -4.97 7.81
C LYS A 187 8.33 -4.99 7.95
N VAL A 188 7.74 -3.90 8.44
CA VAL A 188 6.28 -3.77 8.57
C VAL A 188 5.61 -3.62 7.21
N GLU A 189 6.13 -2.78 6.33
CA GLU A 189 5.60 -2.62 4.97
C GLU A 189 5.71 -3.93 4.16
N TRP A 190 6.75 -4.74 4.39
CA TRP A 190 6.83 -6.08 3.79
C TRP A 190 5.70 -7.00 4.27
N LYS A 191 5.43 -7.02 5.58
CA LYS A 191 4.32 -7.80 6.16
C LYS A 191 2.97 -7.34 5.60
N ARG A 192 2.78 -6.03 5.48
CA ARG A 192 1.59 -5.41 4.89
C ARG A 192 1.43 -5.81 3.43
N ALA A 193 2.52 -5.81 2.64
CA ALA A 193 2.49 -6.20 1.24
C ALA A 193 2.14 -7.68 1.04
N ASN A 194 2.59 -8.57 1.94
CA ASN A 194 2.27 -9.99 1.93
C ASN A 194 0.88 -10.33 2.52
N GLY A 195 0.13 -9.35 3.01
CA GLY A 195 -1.16 -9.57 3.66
C GLY A 195 -1.07 -10.20 5.05
N GLU A 196 0.12 -10.25 5.67
CA GLU A 196 0.30 -10.73 7.05
C GLU A 196 -0.33 -9.78 8.08
N ILE A 197 -0.40 -8.49 7.75
CA ILE A 197 -1.06 -7.44 8.54
C ILE A 197 -1.88 -6.53 7.63
N LYS A 198 -2.96 -5.97 8.16
CA LYS A 198 -3.80 -4.99 7.47
C LYS A 198 -3.23 -3.58 7.62
N ASP A 199 -3.62 -2.69 6.72
CA ASP A 199 -3.18 -1.29 6.70
C ASP A 199 -3.33 -0.57 8.05
N PHE A 200 -4.47 -0.74 8.74
CA PHE A 200 -4.70 -0.10 10.05
C PHE A 200 -3.82 -0.67 11.18
N GLN A 201 -3.20 -1.83 10.99
CA GLN A 201 -2.35 -2.50 11.99
C GLN A 201 -0.87 -2.08 11.85
N VAL A 202 -0.50 -1.38 10.78
CA VAL A 202 0.89 -0.98 10.51
C VAL A 202 1.45 -0.17 11.66
N GLN A 203 0.73 0.86 12.10
CA GLN A 203 1.20 1.74 13.17
C GLN A 203 1.27 1.02 14.53
N GLU A 204 0.25 0.21 14.85
CA GLU A 204 0.24 -0.62 16.06
C GLU A 204 1.43 -1.61 16.08
N TYR A 205 1.83 -2.12 14.91
CA TYR A 205 2.98 -3.01 14.81
C TYR A 205 4.30 -2.28 15.04
N LEU A 206 4.46 -1.08 14.48
CA LEU A 206 5.65 -0.25 14.70
C LEU A 206 5.81 0.13 16.17
N GLU A 207 4.71 0.48 16.84
CA GLU A 207 4.69 0.89 18.25
C GLU A 207 4.93 -0.26 19.25
N LYS A 208 5.19 -1.47 18.77
CA LYS A 208 5.69 -2.60 19.60
C LYS A 208 7.21 -2.69 19.63
N ASP A 209 7.92 -1.98 18.75
CA ASP A 209 9.37 -2.02 18.66
C ASP A 209 10.01 -0.91 19.51
N ASP A 210 10.81 -1.29 20.51
CA ASP A 210 11.44 -0.36 21.44
C ASP A 210 12.36 0.66 20.76
N ILE A 211 13.03 0.27 19.67
CA ILE A 211 13.93 1.16 18.93
C ILE A 211 13.09 2.18 18.16
N TYR A 212 12.01 1.75 17.50
CA TYR A 212 11.09 2.66 16.84
C TYR A 212 10.54 3.71 17.81
N ILE A 213 10.05 3.29 18.98
CA ILE A 213 9.51 4.22 19.99
C ILE A 213 10.56 5.24 20.43
N ARG A 214 11.80 4.78 20.65
CA ARG A 214 12.92 5.67 21.04
C ARG A 214 13.26 6.66 19.93
N ILE A 215 13.34 6.22 18.68
CA ILE A 215 13.62 7.10 17.53
C ILE A 215 12.52 8.16 17.42
N MET A 216 11.24 7.75 17.43
CA MET A 216 10.12 8.69 17.35
C MET A 216 10.14 9.72 18.49
N LYS A 217 10.51 9.31 19.71
CA LYS A 217 10.63 10.22 20.85
C LYS A 217 11.79 11.21 20.71
N ILE A 218 12.95 10.77 20.20
CA ILE A 218 14.12 11.64 20.01
C ILE A 218 13.83 12.70 18.95
N PHE A 219 13.11 12.34 17.89
CA PHE A 219 12.87 13.21 16.74
C PHE A 219 11.51 13.93 16.75
N SER A 220 10.66 13.75 17.76
CA SER A 220 9.33 14.38 17.80
C SER A 220 9.39 15.90 17.69
N GLY A 221 10.28 16.55 18.44
CA GLY A 221 10.47 18.00 18.35
C GLY A 221 11.09 18.43 17.02
N SER A 222 11.97 17.61 16.43
CA SER A 222 12.55 17.91 15.12
C SER A 222 11.51 17.82 13.99
N LEU A 223 10.53 16.91 14.11
CA LEU A 223 9.41 16.76 13.19
C LEU A 223 8.49 17.98 13.22
N GLU A 224 8.11 18.44 14.42
CA GLU A 224 7.30 19.65 14.61
C GLU A 224 8.00 20.86 13.99
N ASN A 225 9.29 21.05 14.34
CA ASN A 225 10.10 22.15 13.79
C ASN A 225 10.26 22.08 12.26
N HIS A 226 10.34 20.87 11.67
CA HIS A 226 10.47 20.72 10.22
C HIS A 226 9.21 21.19 9.49
N GLY A 227 8.03 20.86 10.02
CA GLY A 227 6.76 21.33 9.48
C GLY A 227 6.64 22.85 9.54
N GLU A 228 6.94 23.45 10.70
CA GLU A 228 6.93 24.91 10.89
C GLU A 228 7.92 25.62 9.94
N TRP A 229 9.12 25.06 9.77
CA TRP A 229 10.12 25.61 8.86
C TRP A 229 9.66 25.56 7.40
N LEU A 230 9.07 24.45 6.96
CA LEU A 230 8.54 24.33 5.59
C LEU A 230 7.43 25.36 5.33
N GLU A 231 6.49 25.52 6.27
CA GLU A 231 5.43 26.51 6.17
C GLU A 231 6.00 27.93 6.10
N SER A 232 6.93 28.28 7.00
CA SER A 232 7.61 29.58 6.99
C SER A 232 8.37 29.82 5.69
N PHE A 233 9.07 28.82 5.16
CA PHE A 233 9.82 28.94 3.91
C PHE A 233 8.91 29.24 2.72
N TYR A 234 7.77 28.54 2.60
CA TYR A 234 6.84 28.79 1.51
C TYR A 234 6.07 30.10 1.68
N ASN A 235 5.75 30.52 2.91
CA ASN A 235 5.18 31.84 3.18
C ASN A 235 6.13 32.97 2.74
N ASP A 236 7.42 32.87 3.09
CA ASP A 236 8.45 33.82 2.67
C ASP A 236 8.61 33.86 1.14
N LEU A 237 8.55 32.70 0.48
CA LEU A 237 8.59 32.63 -0.98
C LEU A 237 7.35 33.28 -1.58
N GLU A 238 6.16 32.95 -1.09
CA GLU A 238 4.91 33.53 -1.55
C GLU A 238 4.95 35.05 -1.42
N GLU A 239 5.35 35.59 -0.28
CA GLU A 239 5.54 37.04 -0.09
C GLU A 239 6.52 37.62 -1.11
N ARG A 240 7.69 37.01 -1.33
CA ARG A 240 8.69 37.52 -2.30
C ARG A 240 8.19 37.54 -3.74
N TYR A 241 7.37 36.57 -4.13
CA TYR A 241 6.85 36.44 -5.50
C TYR A 241 5.49 37.12 -5.71
N THR A 242 4.74 37.42 -4.64
CA THR A 242 3.47 38.17 -4.69
C THR A 242 3.64 39.67 -4.39
N ALA A 243 4.62 40.06 -3.56
CA ALA A 243 4.94 41.46 -3.26
C ALA A 243 5.65 42.20 -4.41
N LYS A 244 5.82 41.56 -5.57
CA LYS A 244 6.22 42.20 -6.84
C LYS A 244 5.03 42.35 -7.77
N VAL A 245 4.07 43.19 -7.39
CA VAL A 245 3.16 43.84 -8.33
C VAL A 245 3.06 45.34 -7.97
N PRO A 246 3.88 46.22 -8.56
CA PRO A 246 3.42 47.53 -9.00
C PRO A 246 2.63 47.43 -10.30
#